data_AF-A0A916EM74-F1
#
_entry.id   AF-A0A916EM74-F1
#
_cell.length_a   1.000
_cell.length_b   1.000
_cell.length_c   1.000
_cell.angle_alpha   90.00
_cell.angle_beta   90.00
_cell.angle_gamma   90.00
#
_symmetry.space_group_name_H-M   'P 1'
#
loop_
_entity.id
_entity.type
_entity.pdbx_description
1 polymer ?
#
loop_
_entity_poly.entity_id
_entity_poly.type
_entity_poly.pdbx_seq_one_letter_code
_entity_poly.pdbx_strand_id
1 'polypeptide(L)'
;MQAELITSFKDVTPEGGVIELVVWRVPQSVPPTTHGYKYRGVYAVGGVRVVGFDNERGKGGHCYIGGHQRPYTFSTVGQLVEDFIAAVAAARSAT
;
A
#
# COMPACT_ATOMS: atom_id res chain seq x y z
N MET A 1 -17.29 -11.60 12.79
CA MET A 1 -17.27 -10.97 11.45
C MET A 1 -15.98 -11.38 10.75
N GLN A 2 -16.05 -11.70 9.45
CA GLN A 2 -14.89 -12.00 8.62
C GLN A 2 -14.39 -10.71 7.94
N ALA A 3 -13.20 -10.73 7.36
CA ALA A 3 -12.69 -9.60 6.59
C ALA A 3 -13.47 -9.42 5.29
N GLU A 4 -13.77 -8.18 4.92
CA GLU A 4 -14.47 -7.79 3.69
C GLU A 4 -13.49 -7.14 2.72
N LEU A 5 -13.43 -7.60 1.48
CA LEU A 5 -12.61 -6.97 0.44
C LEU A 5 -13.28 -5.66 -0.01
N ILE A 6 -12.56 -4.55 0.10
CA ILE A 6 -13.05 -3.22 -0.30
C ILE A 6 -12.60 -2.87 -1.72
N THR A 7 -11.31 -3.06 -2.00
CA THR A 7 -10.76 -2.90 -3.34
C THR A 7 -9.51 -3.74 -3.52
N SER A 8 -9.30 -4.21 -4.74
CA SER A 8 -8.06 -4.86 -5.16
C SER A 8 -7.79 -4.55 -6.62
N PHE A 9 -6.55 -4.22 -6.94
CA PHE A 9 -6.09 -4.20 -8.31
C PHE A 9 -4.67 -4.72 -8.41
N LYS A 10 -4.35 -5.25 -9.59
CA LYS A 10 -3.01 -5.70 -9.96
C LYS A 10 -2.77 -5.34 -11.41
N ASP A 11 -1.60 -4.82 -11.69
CA ASP A 11 -1.15 -4.48 -13.03
C ASP A 11 0.32 -4.87 -13.21
N VAL A 12 0.71 -5.13 -14.46
CA VAL A 12 2.08 -5.41 -14.86
C VAL A 12 2.49 -4.36 -15.88
N THR A 13 3.52 -3.59 -15.55
CA THR A 13 4.01 -2.51 -16.40
C THR A 13 4.80 -3.05 -17.60
N PRO A 14 4.95 -2.28 -18.70
CA PRO A 14 5.71 -2.72 -19.88
C PRO A 14 7.15 -3.16 -19.59
N GLU A 15 7.78 -2.56 -18.58
CA GLU A 15 9.12 -2.91 -18.09
C GLU A 15 9.16 -4.14 -17.16
N GLY A 16 8.03 -4.84 -16.99
CA GLY A 16 7.92 -6.05 -16.16
C GLY A 16 7.78 -5.79 -14.66
N GLY A 17 7.45 -4.55 -14.27
CA GLY A 17 7.15 -4.20 -12.88
C GLY A 17 5.75 -4.65 -12.47
N VAL A 18 5.58 -5.10 -11.24
CA VAL A 18 4.29 -5.50 -10.67
C VAL A 18 3.78 -4.41 -9.75
N ILE A 19 2.57 -3.90 -10.02
CA ILE A 19 1.84 -2.98 -9.15
C ILE A 19 0.65 -3.78 -8.58
N GLU A 20 0.50 -3.80 -7.25
CA GLU A 20 -0.65 -4.44 -6.61
C GLU A 20 -1.07 -3.65 -5.38
N LEU A 21 -2.36 -3.38 -5.22
CA LEU A 21 -2.96 -2.85 -4.00
C LEU A 21 -4.16 -3.69 -3.61
N VAL A 22 -4.24 -4.03 -2.32
CA VAL A 22 -5.41 -4.68 -1.74
C VAL A 22 -5.77 -4.01 -0.43
N VAL A 23 -7.07 -3.74 -0.23
CA VAL A 23 -7.62 -3.14 0.98
C VAL A 23 -8.79 -3.98 1.47
N TRP A 24 -8.75 -4.31 2.76
CA TRP A 24 -9.80 -5.04 3.47
C TRP A 24 -10.38 -4.19 4.59
N ARG A 25 -11.69 -4.27 4.81
CA ARG A 25 -12.31 -3.92 6.08
C ARG A 25 -12.19 -5.12 7.02
N VAL A 26 -11.71 -4.89 8.23
CA VAL A 26 -11.41 -5.93 9.22
C VAL A 26 -12.28 -5.73 10.47
N PRO A 27 -12.69 -6.82 11.15
CA PRO A 27 -13.56 -6.74 12.34
C PRO A 27 -12.89 -6.04 13.53
N GLN A 28 -11.56 -6.05 13.58
CA GLN A 28 -10.75 -5.37 14.58
C GLN A 28 -9.65 -4.61 13.85
N SER A 29 -9.35 -3.39 14.30
CA SER A 29 -8.26 -2.62 13.74
C SER A 29 -6.93 -3.37 13.87
N VAL A 30 -5.95 -3.02 13.04
CA VAL A 30 -4.61 -3.61 13.09
C VAL A 30 -3.76 -2.75 14.03
N PRO A 31 -3.56 -3.13 15.31
CA PRO A 31 -2.88 -2.25 16.26
C PRO A 31 -1.45 -1.95 15.82
N PRO A 32 -0.97 -0.71 16.00
CA PRO A 32 -1.58 0.40 16.74
C PRO A 32 -2.60 1.24 15.95
N THR A 33 -2.99 0.88 14.72
CA THR A 33 -4.01 1.66 13.99
C THR A 33 -5.37 1.57 14.68
N THR A 34 -6.14 2.64 14.58
CA THR A 34 -7.49 2.74 15.17
C THR A 34 -8.60 2.58 14.12
N HIS A 35 -8.26 2.67 12.83
CA HIS A 35 -9.19 2.44 11.73
C HIS A 35 -9.42 0.94 11.48
N GLY A 36 -10.64 0.59 11.04
CA GLY A 36 -11.06 -0.79 10.73
C GLY A 36 -10.61 -1.31 9.37
N TYR A 37 -9.41 -0.93 8.90
CA TYR A 37 -8.90 -1.33 7.58
C TYR A 37 -7.52 -1.98 7.69
N LYS A 38 -7.28 -3.00 6.86
CA LYS A 38 -5.96 -3.57 6.57
C LYS A 38 -5.65 -3.29 5.11
N TYR A 39 -4.42 -2.94 4.78
CA TYR A 39 -4.02 -2.72 3.40
C TYR A 39 -2.60 -3.23 3.12
N ARG A 40 -2.37 -3.54 1.84
CA ARG A 40 -1.07 -3.90 1.28
C ARG A 40 -0.98 -3.37 -0.14
N GLY A 41 -0.12 -2.40 -0.36
CA GLY A 41 0.29 -1.88 -1.66
C GLY A 41 1.75 -2.21 -1.93
N VAL A 42 2.08 -2.61 -3.14
CA VAL A 42 3.45 -2.87 -3.59
C VAL A 42 3.63 -2.48 -5.05
N TYR A 43 4.71 -1.78 -5.35
CA TYR A 43 5.29 -1.73 -6.69
C TYR A 43 6.70 -2.32 -6.62
N ALA A 44 6.94 -3.35 -7.42
CA ALA A 44 8.22 -4.05 -7.46
C ALA A 44 8.69 -4.26 -8.89
N VAL A 45 9.98 -4.07 -9.14
CA VAL A 45 10.63 -4.26 -10.44
C VAL A 45 11.77 -5.26 -10.25
N GLY A 46 11.83 -6.31 -11.08
CA GLY A 46 12.85 -7.35 -10.94
C GLY A 46 12.89 -8.03 -9.57
N GLY A 47 11.74 -8.14 -8.90
CA GLY A 47 11.64 -8.71 -7.54
C GLY A 47 12.03 -7.75 -6.40
N VAL A 48 12.47 -6.53 -6.71
CA VAL A 48 12.85 -5.52 -5.71
C VAL A 48 11.68 -4.58 -5.46
N ARG A 49 11.29 -4.41 -4.19
CA ARG A 49 10.26 -3.44 -3.78
C ARG A 49 10.78 -2.02 -4.00
N VAL A 50 10.06 -1.23 -4.80
CA VAL A 50 10.34 0.18 -5.07
C VAL A 50 9.42 1.09 -4.25
N VAL A 51 8.12 0.73 -4.22
CA VAL A 51 7.10 1.37 -3.38
C VAL A 51 6.37 0.31 -2.58
N GLY A 52 6.03 0.61 -1.32
CA GLY A 52 5.17 -0.23 -0.49
C GLY A 52 4.34 0.60 0.47
N PHE A 53 3.10 0.17 0.73
CA PHE A 53 2.21 0.76 1.72
C PHE A 53 1.56 -0.38 2.50
N ASP A 54 1.71 -0.41 3.81
CA ASP A 54 0.99 -1.37 4.65
C ASP A 54 0.82 -0.84 6.07
N ASN A 55 -0.06 -1.50 6.83
CA ASN A 55 -0.23 -1.24 8.24
C ASN A 55 0.15 -2.45 9.09
N GLU A 56 1.38 -2.95 8.93
CA GLU A 56 1.91 -4.07 9.71
C GLU A 56 1.61 -3.93 11.21
N ARG A 57 1.10 -5.03 11.79
CA ARG A 57 0.79 -5.11 13.21
C ARG A 57 2.04 -4.79 14.03
N GLY A 58 1.91 -3.87 14.96
CA GLY A 58 3.00 -3.40 15.82
C GLY A 58 3.76 -2.17 15.28
N LYS A 59 3.62 -1.82 14.00
CA LYS A 59 4.24 -0.62 13.40
C LYS A 59 3.24 0.49 13.09
N GLY A 60 2.02 0.11 12.76
CA GLY A 60 0.99 1.03 12.29
C GLY A 60 1.16 1.29 10.79
N GLY A 61 0.44 2.30 10.29
CA GLY A 61 0.55 2.69 8.89
C GLY A 61 1.95 3.20 8.56
N HIS A 62 2.53 2.65 7.51
CA HIS A 62 3.80 3.12 6.98
C HIS A 62 3.89 2.89 5.47
N CYS A 63 4.83 3.60 4.84
CA CYS A 63 5.19 3.37 3.46
C CYS A 63 6.71 3.22 3.31
N TYR A 64 7.10 2.51 2.27
CA TYR A 64 8.47 2.36 1.80
C TYR A 64 8.54 3.01 0.43
N ILE A 65 9.33 4.07 0.28
CA ILE A 65 9.48 4.79 -1.00
C ILE A 65 10.95 5.14 -1.16
N GLY A 66 11.54 4.75 -2.30
CA GLY A 66 12.91 5.13 -2.65
C GLY A 66 13.97 4.67 -1.65
N GLY A 67 13.82 3.48 -1.07
CA GLY A 67 14.79 2.95 -0.10
C GLY A 67 14.47 3.25 1.37
N HIS A 68 13.49 4.12 1.64
CA HIS A 68 13.24 4.63 2.98
C HIS A 68 11.85 4.25 3.49
N GLN A 69 11.79 3.71 4.70
CA GLN A 69 10.56 3.52 5.44
C GLN A 69 10.18 4.81 6.18
N ARG A 70 8.92 5.22 6.09
CA ARG A 70 8.37 6.38 6.82
C ARG A 70 6.95 6.12 7.31
N PRO A 71 6.51 6.74 8.43
CA PRO A 71 5.13 6.66 8.88
C PRO A 71 4.14 7.10 7.79
N TYR A 72 2.96 6.50 7.78
CA TYR A 72 1.86 6.85 6.89
C TYR A 72 0.57 7.04 7.71
N THR A 73 0.02 8.25 7.65
CA THR A 73 -1.22 8.58 8.34
C THR A 73 -2.40 8.26 7.43
N PHE A 74 -3.07 7.14 7.72
CA PHE A 74 -4.29 6.77 6.99
C PHE A 74 -5.41 7.78 7.24
N SER A 75 -6.03 8.27 6.17
CA SER A 75 -7.22 9.13 6.23
C SER A 75 -8.47 8.39 5.73
N THR A 76 -8.48 8.03 4.45
CA THR A 76 -9.57 7.30 3.80
C THR A 76 -9.01 6.24 2.84
N VAL A 77 -9.85 5.28 2.43
CA VAL A 77 -9.48 4.30 1.40
C VAL A 77 -9.16 4.99 0.07
N GLY A 78 -9.91 6.03 -0.31
CA GLY A 78 -9.66 6.81 -1.53
C GLY A 78 -8.28 7.48 -1.50
N GLN A 79 -7.96 8.16 -0.40
CA GLN A 79 -6.65 8.81 -0.25
C GLN A 79 -5.50 7.79 -0.29
N LEU A 80 -5.66 6.63 0.34
CA LEU A 80 -4.67 5.55 0.27
C LEU A 80 -4.41 5.11 -1.17
N VAL A 81 -5.45 4.97 -1.98
CA VAL A 81 -5.32 4.61 -3.40
C VAL A 81 -4.59 5.71 -4.18
N GLU A 82 -4.98 6.97 -3.99
CA GLU A 82 -4.35 8.12 -4.64
C GLU A 82 -2.87 8.27 -4.27
N ASP A 83 -2.55 8.20 -2.97
CA ASP A 83 -1.18 8.30 -2.46
C ASP A 83 -0.29 7.17 -3.00
N PHE A 84 -0.83 5.95 -3.05
CA PHE A 84 -0.11 4.80 -3.59
C PHE A 84 0.17 4.97 -5.09
N ILE A 85 -0.84 5.33 -5.88
CA ILE A 85 -0.68 5.56 -7.32
C ILE A 85 0.30 6.70 -7.59
N ALA A 86 0.22 7.79 -6.84
CA ALA A 86 1.13 8.93 -6.97
C ALA A 86 2.59 8.53 -6.65
N ALA A 87 2.81 7.73 -5.61
CA ALA A 87 4.15 7.22 -5.28
C ALA A 87 4.69 6.30 -6.37
N VAL A 88 3.86 5.43 -6.95
CA VAL A 88 4.25 4.56 -8.07
C VAL A 88 4.57 5.39 -9.32
N ALA A 89 3.74 6.38 -9.66
CA ALA A 89 3.98 7.26 -10.79
C ALA A 89 5.31 8.05 -10.62
N ALA A 90 5.56 8.59 -9.43
CA ALA A 90 6.81 9.29 -9.12
C ALA A 90 8.04 8.36 -9.26
N ALA A 91 7.95 7.12 -8.80
CA ALA A 91 9.02 6.15 -8.93
C ALA A 91 9.30 5.77 -10.39
N ARG A 92 8.25 5.65 -11.22
CA ARG A 92 8.36 5.31 -12.64
C ARG A 92 8.91 6.45 -13.49
N SER A 93 8.69 7.70 -13.09
CA SER A 93 9.25 8.87 -13.79
C SER A 93 10.72 9.16 -13.43
N ALA A 94 11.27 8.50 -12.41
CA ALA A 94 12.64 8.69 -11.95
C ALA A 94 13.63 7.67 -12.56
N THR A 95 13.15 6.78 -13.43
CA THR A 95 13.92 5.73 -14.14
C THR A 95 13.94 6.03 -15.63
#